data_AF-A0A1M4E0L9-F1
#
_entry.id   AF-A0A1M4E0L9-F1
#
_cell.length_a   1.000
_cell.length_b   1.000
_cell.length_c   1.000
_cell.angle_alpha   90.00
_cell.angle_beta   90.00
_cell.angle_gamma   90.00
#
_symmetry.space_group_name_H-M   'P 1'
#
loop_
_entity.id
_entity.type
_entity.pdbx_description
1 polymer ?
#
loop_
_entity_poly.entity_id
_entity_poly.type
_entity_poly.pdbx_seq_one_letter_code
_entity_poly.pdbx_strand_id
1 'polypeptide(L)'
;MDDTGTLEEAYERLHRTGPEFEGWLSNHGPMAVEAMVRHGYDRDVHRWLDGYVTRLDELPRGTAPVGEEEWREALGDARRLGDWLAFFDREVRERPWRDVLETWWPRLLPGIAAGATHGVIRTGHAVHALLLHHENEPRLAELGQALGYWAARWQPIAAFGAPSGTADAARAFAGVPRVPDQSQGINHRLDQLAGVAGWGPAVAALAPAADAEQARARLAELADAATLRYLTHAHGNPVMLVHAATAPTAVLRTLPALPSRLWGVSLDAAWAAGAAVTAAYAPAEPVAATYAPAEPVAATYAPAEPVAGAEPAAGPEEVFELAVRHGDEHVIKFADTALDVHHRTGDPDALAAAVRAATLIDPFDS
;
A
#
# COMPACT_ATOMS: atom_id res chain seq x y z
N MET A 1 -0.70 21.49 -6.93
CA MET A 1 0.75 21.76 -7.13
C MET A 1 1.27 22.09 -5.75
N ASP A 2 1.99 21.16 -5.13
CA ASP A 2 2.76 21.47 -3.92
C ASP A 2 4.00 22.27 -4.38
N ASP A 3 3.91 23.58 -4.19
CA ASP A 3 4.97 24.56 -4.46
C ASP A 3 5.64 25.01 -3.14
N THR A 4 5.33 24.32 -2.03
CA THR A 4 5.75 24.70 -0.68
C THR A 4 7.07 24.07 -0.25
N GLY A 5 7.45 22.93 -0.86
CA GLY A 5 8.64 22.17 -0.49
C GLY A 5 8.43 21.24 0.71
N THR A 6 7.21 21.16 1.25
CA THR A 6 6.89 20.35 2.43
C THR A 6 7.21 18.87 2.22
N LEU A 7 6.87 18.31 1.04
CA LEU A 7 7.17 16.91 0.74
C LEU A 7 8.68 16.63 0.70
N GLU A 8 9.47 17.54 0.12
CA GLU A 8 10.93 17.44 0.05
C GLU A 8 11.54 17.43 1.44
N GLU A 9 11.17 18.39 2.29
CA GLU A 9 11.67 18.48 3.66
C GLU A 9 11.28 17.25 4.48
N ALA A 10 10.07 16.71 4.27
CA ALA A 10 9.63 15.49 4.91
C ALA A 10 10.49 14.28 4.49
N TYR A 11 10.76 14.13 3.19
CA TYR A 11 11.64 13.09 2.67
C TYR A 11 13.06 13.22 3.22
N GLU A 12 13.65 14.41 3.23
CA GLU A 12 14.99 14.63 3.79
C GLU A 12 15.10 14.22 5.26
N ARG A 13 14.03 14.44 6.05
CA ARG A 13 13.97 14.00 7.44
C ARG A 13 13.87 12.47 7.54
N LEU A 14 12.98 11.87 6.75
CA LEU A 14 12.72 10.42 6.76
C LEU A 14 13.93 9.61 6.24
N HIS A 15 14.66 10.12 5.25
CA HIS A 15 15.83 9.43 4.67
C HIS A 15 17.03 9.35 5.62
N ARG A 16 17.00 10.08 6.75
CA ARG A 16 17.99 9.94 7.83
C ARG A 16 17.73 8.73 8.73
N THR A 17 16.61 8.04 8.53
CA THR A 17 16.15 6.90 9.33
C THR A 17 16.05 5.63 8.50
N GLY A 18 15.94 4.48 9.15
CA GLY A 18 15.76 3.20 8.48
C GLY A 18 14.41 3.10 7.75
N PRO A 19 14.31 2.21 6.74
CA PRO A 19 13.03 1.83 6.15
C PRO A 19 12.20 0.93 7.08
N GLU A 20 12.73 0.58 8.26
CA GLU A 20 12.09 -0.21 9.30
C GLU A 20 12.50 0.28 10.70
N PHE A 21 11.72 -0.09 11.70
CA PHE A 21 11.96 0.14 13.12
C PHE A 21 11.44 -1.04 13.96
N GLU A 22 11.86 -1.13 15.23
CA GLU A 22 11.44 -2.20 16.17
C GLU A 22 11.62 -3.62 15.57
N GLY A 23 12.75 -3.84 14.90
CA GLY A 23 13.16 -5.11 14.32
C GLY A 23 12.60 -5.38 12.91
N TRP A 24 11.31 -5.11 12.64
CA TRP A 24 10.66 -5.43 11.35
C TRP A 24 9.42 -4.59 11.01
N LEU A 25 9.07 -3.57 11.80
CA LEU A 25 7.95 -2.68 11.46
C LEU A 25 8.38 -1.73 10.34
N SER A 26 7.61 -1.65 9.26
CA SER A 26 7.99 -0.82 8.11
C SER A 26 7.81 0.67 8.41
N ASN A 27 8.76 1.49 8.00
CA ASN A 27 8.61 2.94 8.02
C ASN A 27 7.57 3.35 6.96
N HIS A 28 6.42 3.82 7.43
CA HIS A 28 5.29 4.23 6.62
C HIS A 28 5.29 5.74 6.28
N GLY A 29 6.16 6.51 6.93
CA GLY A 29 6.25 7.96 6.83
C GLY A 29 6.17 8.51 5.41
N PRO A 30 7.01 8.04 4.47
CA PRO A 30 7.04 8.59 3.11
C PRO A 30 5.70 8.48 2.37
N MET A 31 4.97 7.38 2.59
CA MET A 31 3.67 7.14 1.95
C MET A 31 2.56 8.00 2.59
N ALA A 32 2.60 8.17 3.92
CA ALA A 32 1.63 9.00 4.64
C ALA A 32 1.80 10.48 4.27
N VAL A 33 3.03 11.01 4.27
CA VAL A 33 3.29 12.42 3.94
C VAL A 33 3.00 12.73 2.47
N GLU A 34 3.27 11.82 1.53
CA GLU A 34 2.85 12.00 0.12
C GLU A 34 1.33 12.13 0.01
N ALA A 35 0.59 11.26 0.70
CA ALA A 35 -0.87 11.32 0.68
C ALA A 35 -1.39 12.62 1.31
N MET A 36 -0.85 13.03 2.46
CA MET A 36 -1.24 14.27 3.14
C MET A 36 -1.02 15.51 2.26
N VAL A 37 0.18 15.65 1.68
CA VAL A 37 0.52 16.77 0.79
C VAL A 37 -0.41 16.82 -0.42
N ARG A 38 -0.66 15.66 -1.06
CA ARG A 38 -1.51 15.61 -2.25
C ARG A 38 -2.95 16.04 -1.99
N HIS A 39 -3.45 15.82 -0.77
CA HIS A 39 -4.78 16.26 -0.34
C HIS A 39 -4.77 17.64 0.35
N GLY A 40 -3.66 18.38 0.31
CA GLY A 40 -3.56 19.78 0.77
C GLY A 40 -3.34 19.95 2.27
N TYR A 41 -2.83 18.92 2.96
CA TYR A 41 -2.55 18.92 4.40
C TYR A 41 -1.07 19.21 4.71
N ASP A 42 -0.41 20.03 3.88
CA ASP A 42 1.01 20.40 4.01
C ASP A 42 1.35 20.93 5.42
N ARG A 43 0.42 21.70 6.00
CA ARG A 43 0.58 22.31 7.33
C ARG A 43 0.60 21.29 8.48
N ASP A 44 -0.03 20.14 8.30
CA ASP A 44 -0.12 19.08 9.30
C ASP A 44 1.06 18.11 9.23
N VAL A 45 1.73 18.03 8.07
CA VAL A 45 2.85 17.11 7.81
C VAL A 45 3.97 17.28 8.84
N HIS A 46 4.45 18.51 9.06
CA HIS A 46 5.60 18.71 9.94
C HIS A 46 5.29 18.33 11.39
N ARG A 47 4.08 18.68 11.88
CA ARG A 47 3.64 18.30 13.23
C ARG A 47 3.52 16.79 13.37
N TRP A 48 2.87 16.14 12.41
CA TRP A 48 2.74 14.68 12.39
C TRP A 48 4.12 14.01 12.38
N LEU A 49 5.04 14.54 11.56
CA LEU A 49 6.37 14.01 11.38
C LEU A 49 7.26 14.20 12.61
N ASP A 50 7.09 15.27 13.38
CA ASP A 50 7.81 15.51 14.63
C ASP A 50 7.59 14.38 15.65
N GLY A 51 6.35 13.88 15.77
CA GLY A 51 6.05 12.70 16.57
C GLY A 51 6.52 11.41 15.90
N TYR A 52 6.21 11.24 14.61
CA TYR A 52 6.46 9.99 13.89
C TYR A 52 7.94 9.58 13.86
N VAL A 53 8.86 10.52 13.61
CA VAL A 53 10.29 10.20 13.50
C VAL A 53 10.90 9.68 14.80
N THR A 54 10.27 9.93 15.95
CA THR A 54 10.75 9.42 17.25
C THR A 54 10.61 7.91 17.39
N ARG A 55 9.76 7.28 16.57
CA ARG A 55 9.56 5.82 16.51
C ARG A 55 10.63 5.12 15.66
N LEU A 56 11.35 5.85 14.82
CA LEU A 56 12.14 5.27 13.74
C LEU A 56 13.56 4.93 14.18
N ASP A 57 14.03 3.76 13.75
CA ASP A 57 15.41 3.33 13.99
C ASP A 57 16.40 4.05 13.05
N GLU A 58 17.68 3.98 13.41
CA GLU A 58 18.77 4.51 12.59
C GLU A 58 18.83 3.87 11.19
N LEU A 59 19.29 4.64 10.21
CA LEU A 59 19.52 4.14 8.86
C LEU A 59 20.55 2.99 8.89
N PRO A 60 20.23 1.80 8.34
CA PRO A 60 21.16 0.67 8.35
C PRO A 60 22.37 0.95 7.46
N ARG A 61 23.56 0.61 7.96
CA ARG A 61 24.81 0.74 7.20
C ARG A 61 24.98 -0.42 6.23
N GLY A 62 25.44 -0.10 5.02
CA GLY A 62 25.93 -1.12 4.09
C GLY A 62 27.19 -1.81 4.62
N THR A 63 27.32 -3.09 4.27
CA THR A 63 28.45 -3.96 4.60
C THR A 63 29.30 -4.29 3.38
N ALA A 64 28.69 -4.38 2.20
CA ALA A 64 29.37 -4.68 0.93
C ALA A 64 28.48 -4.31 -0.27
N PRO A 65 29.04 -3.72 -1.35
CA PRO A 65 28.26 -3.36 -2.53
C PRO A 65 27.47 -4.55 -3.11
N VAL A 66 26.25 -4.28 -3.60
CA VAL A 66 25.52 -5.23 -4.46
C VAL A 66 26.04 -5.04 -5.88
N GLY A 67 26.65 -6.09 -6.46
CA GLY A 67 27.14 -6.09 -7.84
C GLY A 67 26.02 -6.34 -8.86
N GLU A 68 26.15 -5.76 -10.06
CA GLU A 68 25.15 -5.91 -11.15
C GLU A 68 25.00 -7.35 -11.68
N GLU A 69 26.03 -8.19 -11.55
CA GLU A 69 25.99 -9.59 -11.99
C GLU A 69 25.56 -10.55 -10.87
N GLU A 70 25.77 -10.15 -9.60
CA GLU A 70 25.63 -10.99 -8.40
C GLU A 70 24.38 -10.63 -7.57
N TRP A 71 23.60 -9.62 -7.98
CA TRP A 71 22.45 -9.12 -7.21
C TRP A 71 21.43 -10.20 -6.82
N ARG A 72 21.32 -11.28 -7.60
CA ARG A 72 20.39 -12.38 -7.32
C ARG A 72 20.73 -13.10 -6.01
N GLU A 73 22.00 -13.16 -5.65
CA GLU A 73 22.43 -13.80 -4.40
C GLU A 73 22.12 -12.93 -3.17
N ALA A 74 22.03 -11.61 -3.36
CA ALA A 74 21.67 -10.66 -2.31
C ALA A 74 20.15 -10.41 -2.19
N LEU A 75 19.37 -10.80 -3.21
CA LEU A 75 17.93 -10.53 -3.26
C LEU A 75 17.22 -11.30 -2.16
N GLY A 76 16.44 -10.57 -1.34
CA GLY A 76 15.73 -11.15 -0.20
C GLY A 76 16.58 -11.40 1.04
N ASP A 77 17.89 -11.12 1.01
CA ASP A 77 18.72 -11.19 2.22
C ASP A 77 18.53 -9.92 3.06
N ALA A 78 17.73 -10.06 4.12
CA ALA A 78 17.41 -8.99 5.06
C ALA A 78 18.65 -8.31 5.68
N ARG A 79 19.78 -9.02 5.80
CA ARG A 79 21.03 -8.50 6.35
C ARG A 79 21.72 -7.51 5.42
N ARG A 80 21.38 -7.57 4.12
CA ARG A 80 21.92 -6.70 3.06
C ARG A 80 21.07 -5.44 2.86
N LEU A 81 20.19 -5.10 3.80
CA LEU A 81 19.28 -3.94 3.67
C LEU A 81 20.02 -2.64 3.35
N GLY A 82 21.05 -2.28 4.13
CA GLY A 82 21.85 -1.08 3.85
C GLY A 82 22.58 -1.13 2.51
N ASP A 83 22.94 -2.31 2.02
CA ASP A 83 23.60 -2.50 0.72
C ASP A 83 22.63 -2.27 -0.44
N TRP A 84 21.39 -2.74 -0.30
CA TRP A 84 20.33 -2.49 -1.28
C TRP A 84 19.92 -1.01 -1.33
N LEU A 85 19.83 -0.32 -0.19
CA LEU A 85 19.57 1.11 -0.15
C LEU A 85 20.67 1.89 -0.89
N ALA A 86 21.94 1.60 -0.60
CA ALA A 86 23.07 2.24 -1.28
C ALA A 86 23.15 1.88 -2.78
N PHE A 87 22.75 0.66 -3.15
CA PHE A 87 22.67 0.24 -4.55
C PHE A 87 21.67 1.10 -5.32
N PHE A 88 20.42 1.17 -4.86
CA PHE A 88 19.38 1.89 -5.60
C PHE A 88 19.54 3.41 -5.54
N ASP A 89 20.08 3.95 -4.45
CA ASP A 89 20.48 5.36 -4.35
C ASP A 89 21.48 5.75 -5.45
N ARG A 90 22.45 4.87 -5.76
CA ARG A 90 23.35 5.05 -6.91
C ARG A 90 22.62 4.93 -8.24
N GLU A 91 21.84 3.85 -8.43
CA GLU A 91 21.14 3.60 -9.69
C GLU A 91 20.26 4.78 -10.12
N VAL A 92 19.48 5.37 -9.20
CA VAL A 92 18.57 6.48 -9.52
C VAL A 92 19.30 7.81 -9.74
N ARG A 93 20.53 7.98 -9.24
CA ARG A 93 21.36 9.15 -9.53
C ARG A 93 22.10 9.05 -10.86
N GLU A 94 22.48 7.84 -11.26
CA GLU A 94 23.31 7.61 -12.45
C GLU A 94 22.50 7.37 -13.72
N ARG A 95 21.23 6.96 -13.58
CA ARG A 95 20.36 6.58 -14.70
C ARG A 95 18.99 7.27 -14.61
N PRO A 96 18.29 7.45 -15.75
CA PRO A 96 16.89 7.88 -15.72
C PRO A 96 16.05 6.92 -14.87
N TRP A 97 15.28 7.47 -13.93
CA TRP A 97 14.55 6.66 -12.95
C TRP A 97 13.55 5.68 -13.59
N ARG A 98 12.95 6.06 -14.74
CA ARG A 98 12.06 5.18 -15.51
C ARG A 98 12.78 3.95 -16.03
N ASP A 99 14.05 4.08 -16.45
CA ASP A 99 14.86 2.95 -16.91
C ASP A 99 15.22 2.03 -15.74
N VAL A 100 15.52 2.59 -14.57
CA VAL A 100 15.76 1.83 -13.34
C VAL A 100 14.50 1.04 -12.96
N LEU A 101 13.35 1.72 -12.95
CA LEU A 101 12.06 1.10 -12.66
C LEU A 101 11.71 0.00 -13.67
N GLU A 102 11.81 0.26 -14.98
CA GLU A 102 11.56 -0.73 -16.03
C GLU A 102 12.46 -1.97 -15.90
N THR A 103 13.71 -1.79 -15.45
CA THR A 103 14.67 -2.87 -15.24
C THR A 103 14.30 -3.73 -14.03
N TRP A 104 13.94 -3.08 -12.91
CA TRP A 104 13.80 -3.73 -11.61
C TRP A 104 12.39 -4.19 -11.29
N TRP A 105 11.38 -3.52 -11.83
CA TRP A 105 9.97 -3.86 -11.61
C TRP A 105 9.69 -5.36 -11.84
N PRO A 106 9.91 -5.94 -13.03
CA PRO A 106 9.64 -7.37 -13.24
C PRO A 106 10.52 -8.31 -12.40
N ARG A 107 11.69 -7.86 -11.92
CA ARG A 107 12.57 -8.65 -11.04
C ARG A 107 12.00 -8.75 -9.62
N LEU A 108 11.33 -7.70 -9.16
CA LEU A 108 10.78 -7.59 -7.80
C LEU A 108 9.35 -8.11 -7.69
N LEU A 109 8.56 -8.07 -8.78
CA LEU A 109 7.15 -8.53 -8.79
C LEU A 109 6.92 -9.94 -8.20
N PRO A 110 7.77 -10.97 -8.42
CA PRO A 110 7.54 -12.29 -7.84
C PRO A 110 7.56 -12.32 -6.30
N GLY A 111 8.14 -11.29 -5.66
CA GLY A 111 8.17 -11.10 -4.22
C GLY A 111 7.37 -9.90 -3.73
N ILE A 112 6.35 -9.49 -4.49
CA ILE A 112 5.50 -8.33 -4.20
C ILE A 112 4.80 -8.37 -2.84
N ALA A 113 4.48 -9.55 -2.30
CA ALA A 113 3.81 -9.69 -0.99
C ALA A 113 4.76 -9.59 0.20
N ALA A 114 6.07 -9.64 -0.04
CA ALA A 114 7.07 -9.65 1.01
C ALA A 114 7.03 -8.36 1.85
N GLY A 115 7.35 -8.48 3.14
CA GLY A 115 7.22 -7.37 4.08
C GLY A 115 5.83 -6.75 4.03
N ALA A 116 4.77 -7.56 3.90
CA ALA A 116 3.38 -7.10 3.79
C ALA A 116 3.18 -6.02 2.70
N THR A 117 3.67 -6.28 1.50
CA THR A 117 3.54 -5.41 0.31
C THR A 117 4.15 -4.01 0.42
N HIS A 118 4.88 -3.69 1.50
CA HIS A 118 5.42 -2.35 1.70
C HIS A 118 6.36 -1.88 0.60
N GLY A 119 7.19 -2.77 0.04
CA GLY A 119 8.09 -2.44 -1.04
C GLY A 119 7.36 -1.84 -2.25
N VAL A 120 6.29 -2.51 -2.72
CA VAL A 120 5.51 -2.01 -3.86
C VAL A 120 4.63 -0.81 -3.49
N ILE A 121 4.09 -0.75 -2.28
CA ILE A 121 3.28 0.40 -1.84
C ILE A 121 4.16 1.65 -1.81
N ARG A 122 5.31 1.58 -1.14
CA ARG A 122 6.27 2.68 -1.07
C ARG A 122 6.75 3.11 -2.47
N THR A 123 7.01 2.14 -3.34
CA THR A 123 7.40 2.41 -4.73
C THR A 123 6.29 3.15 -5.49
N GLY A 124 5.03 2.73 -5.33
CA GLY A 124 3.90 3.36 -5.99
C GLY A 124 3.68 4.80 -5.55
N HIS A 125 3.82 5.11 -4.25
CA HIS A 125 3.79 6.50 -3.75
C HIS A 125 4.95 7.34 -4.30
N ALA A 126 6.18 6.79 -4.31
CA ALA A 126 7.35 7.48 -4.86
C ALA A 126 7.19 7.80 -6.37
N VAL A 127 6.73 6.82 -7.15
CA VAL A 127 6.46 7.00 -8.59
C VAL A 127 5.33 8.00 -8.81
N HIS A 128 4.27 7.94 -8.00
CA HIS A 128 3.15 8.87 -8.12
C HIS A 128 3.60 10.32 -7.87
N ALA A 129 4.40 10.56 -6.85
CA ALA A 129 5.01 11.87 -6.59
C ALA A 129 5.88 12.35 -7.78
N LEU A 130 6.70 11.46 -8.37
CA LEU A 130 7.52 11.76 -9.55
C LEU A 130 6.70 12.03 -10.83
N LEU A 131 5.49 11.47 -10.95
CA LEU A 131 4.60 11.71 -12.09
C LEU A 131 3.81 13.01 -11.95
N LEU A 132 3.42 13.38 -10.73
CA LEU A 132 2.60 14.57 -10.46
C LEU A 132 3.43 15.85 -10.34
N HIS A 133 4.70 15.73 -9.97
CA HIS A 133 5.58 16.86 -9.69
C HIS A 133 6.87 16.78 -10.51
N HIS A 134 7.66 17.85 -10.46
CA HIS A 134 8.97 17.88 -11.13
C HIS A 134 9.94 16.85 -10.51
N GLU A 135 10.84 16.32 -11.32
CA GLU A 135 11.94 15.50 -10.81
C GLU A 135 12.86 16.37 -9.94
N ASN A 136 13.20 15.89 -8.74
CA ASN A 136 14.17 16.49 -7.85
C ASN A 136 14.89 15.40 -7.04
N GLU A 137 15.97 15.78 -6.36
CA GLU A 137 16.81 14.83 -5.64
C GLU A 137 16.06 14.09 -4.50
N PRO A 138 15.27 14.73 -3.63
CA PRO A 138 14.53 14.01 -2.59
C PRO A 138 13.50 13.00 -3.14
N ARG A 139 12.77 13.33 -4.21
CA ARG A 139 11.80 12.41 -4.83
C ARG A 139 12.48 11.21 -5.49
N LEU A 140 13.62 11.43 -6.14
CA LEU A 140 14.43 10.35 -6.71
C LEU A 140 15.01 9.45 -5.61
N ALA A 141 15.53 10.05 -4.53
CA ALA A 141 16.04 9.32 -3.38
C ALA A 141 14.96 8.44 -2.75
N GLU A 142 13.72 8.93 -2.64
CA GLU A 142 12.61 8.14 -2.11
C GLU A 142 12.29 6.91 -2.98
N LEU A 143 12.33 7.04 -4.31
CA LEU A 143 12.21 5.88 -5.19
C LEU A 143 13.35 4.87 -4.95
N GLY A 144 14.58 5.35 -4.78
CA GLY A 144 15.73 4.50 -4.45
C GLY A 144 15.55 3.76 -3.12
N GLN A 145 15.07 4.44 -2.09
CA GLN A 145 14.75 3.85 -0.79
C GLN A 145 13.66 2.77 -0.91
N ALA A 146 12.61 3.04 -1.68
CA ALA A 146 11.51 2.12 -1.89
C ALA A 146 11.95 0.82 -2.58
N LEU A 147 12.71 0.94 -3.68
CA LEU A 147 13.23 -0.20 -4.43
C LEU A 147 14.25 -1.00 -3.63
N GLY A 148 15.15 -0.33 -2.90
CA GLY A 148 16.11 -1.00 -2.02
C GLY A 148 15.45 -1.76 -0.89
N TYR A 149 14.41 -1.17 -0.28
CA TYR A 149 13.63 -1.88 0.74
C TYR A 149 12.94 -3.12 0.17
N TRP A 150 12.31 -2.98 -1.01
CA TRP A 150 11.65 -4.11 -1.67
C TRP A 150 12.65 -5.23 -1.99
N ALA A 151 13.81 -4.92 -2.55
CA ALA A 151 14.82 -5.91 -2.89
C ALA A 151 15.38 -6.64 -1.66
N ALA A 152 15.59 -5.93 -0.55
CA ALA A 152 16.10 -6.51 0.69
C ALA A 152 15.09 -7.44 1.39
N ARG A 153 13.79 -7.21 1.21
CA ARG A 153 12.73 -8.02 1.82
C ARG A 153 12.13 -9.06 0.90
N TRP A 154 12.46 -9.03 -0.38
CA TRP A 154 11.92 -9.90 -1.41
C TRP A 154 11.86 -11.36 -0.95
N GLN A 155 10.70 -11.99 -1.08
CA GLN A 155 10.52 -13.43 -0.89
C GLN A 155 9.49 -13.93 -1.89
N PRO A 156 9.70 -15.08 -2.56
CA PRO A 156 8.83 -15.53 -3.61
C PRO A 156 7.46 -15.94 -3.07
N ILE A 157 6.39 -15.59 -3.78
CA ILE A 157 5.04 -16.07 -3.48
C ILE A 157 4.86 -17.47 -4.08
N ALA A 158 4.34 -18.42 -3.29
CA ALA A 158 4.01 -19.75 -3.78
C ALA A 158 2.98 -19.71 -4.92
N ALA A 159 3.17 -20.53 -5.95
CA ALA A 159 2.29 -20.59 -7.13
C ALA A 159 2.09 -19.25 -7.88
N PHE A 160 3.09 -18.34 -7.82
CA PHE A 160 3.10 -17.12 -8.61
C PHE A 160 3.06 -17.43 -10.12
N GLY A 161 2.12 -16.82 -10.83
CA GLY A 161 1.97 -16.98 -12.28
C GLY A 161 0.76 -16.23 -12.81
N ALA A 162 0.63 -16.19 -14.14
CA ALA A 162 -0.50 -15.57 -14.81
C ALA A 162 -1.81 -16.29 -14.47
N PRO A 163 -2.88 -15.56 -14.09
CA PRO A 163 -4.21 -16.13 -13.92
C PRO A 163 -4.73 -16.77 -15.21
N SER A 164 -5.65 -17.71 -15.08
CA SER A 164 -6.20 -18.49 -16.21
C SER A 164 -7.69 -18.79 -16.07
N GLY A 165 -8.34 -18.23 -15.05
CA GLY A 165 -9.72 -18.49 -14.72
C GLY A 165 -10.69 -17.52 -15.38
N THR A 166 -11.86 -17.40 -14.78
CA THR A 166 -12.99 -16.61 -15.31
C THR A 166 -13.64 -15.72 -14.25
N ALA A 167 -13.10 -15.70 -13.02
CA ALA A 167 -13.64 -14.89 -11.95
C ALA A 167 -13.33 -13.41 -12.16
N ASP A 168 -14.31 -12.55 -11.84
CA ASP A 168 -14.04 -11.15 -11.56
C ASP A 168 -13.29 -10.99 -10.22
N ALA A 169 -12.82 -9.77 -9.94
CA ALA A 169 -12.06 -9.45 -8.74
C ALA A 169 -12.78 -9.88 -7.44
N ALA A 170 -14.06 -9.56 -7.29
CA ALA A 170 -14.82 -9.84 -6.07
C ALA A 170 -14.98 -11.35 -5.84
N ARG A 171 -15.32 -12.12 -6.89
CA ARG A 171 -15.40 -13.58 -6.83
C ARG A 171 -14.05 -14.24 -6.59
N ALA A 172 -12.99 -13.71 -7.19
CA ALA A 172 -11.64 -14.21 -6.98
C ALA A 172 -11.24 -14.07 -5.50
N PHE A 173 -11.42 -12.89 -4.89
CA PHE A 173 -11.15 -12.67 -3.46
C PHE A 173 -12.00 -13.56 -2.55
N ALA A 174 -13.27 -13.80 -2.89
CA ALA A 174 -14.15 -14.68 -2.11
C ALA A 174 -13.69 -16.14 -2.13
N GLY A 175 -12.99 -16.58 -3.18
CA GLY A 175 -12.47 -17.94 -3.32
C GLY A 175 -11.11 -18.19 -2.68
N VAL A 176 -10.48 -17.18 -2.06
CA VAL A 176 -9.15 -17.31 -1.47
C VAL A 176 -9.23 -18.09 -0.14
N PRO A 177 -8.52 -19.24 0.00
CA PRO A 177 -8.48 -19.98 1.25
C PRO A 177 -7.62 -19.25 2.29
N ARG A 178 -7.93 -19.45 3.58
CA ARG A 178 -7.13 -18.92 4.70
C ARG A 178 -5.96 -19.84 5.02
N VAL A 179 -4.85 -19.27 5.46
CA VAL A 179 -3.75 -20.06 6.05
C VAL A 179 -4.18 -20.63 7.40
N PRO A 180 -3.82 -21.89 7.72
CA PRO A 180 -4.30 -22.56 8.93
C PRO A 180 -3.73 -21.98 10.22
N ASP A 181 -2.46 -21.58 10.24
CA ASP A 181 -1.82 -21.00 11.41
C ASP A 181 -1.72 -19.48 11.30
N GLN A 182 -2.45 -18.81 12.20
CA GLN A 182 -2.59 -17.36 12.29
C GLN A 182 -1.79 -16.78 13.47
N SER A 183 -0.97 -17.57 14.16
CA SER A 183 -0.31 -17.16 15.41
C SER A 183 0.83 -16.15 15.22
N GLN A 184 1.41 -16.05 14.03
CA GLN A 184 2.59 -15.24 13.72
C GLN A 184 2.33 -14.21 12.61
N GLY A 185 3.33 -13.37 12.33
CA GLY A 185 3.27 -12.32 11.31
C GLY A 185 3.33 -12.81 9.85
N ILE A 186 3.42 -11.85 8.93
CA ILE A 186 3.24 -12.07 7.48
C ILE A 186 4.19 -13.13 6.91
N ASN A 187 5.47 -13.15 7.30
CA ASN A 187 6.45 -14.09 6.74
C ASN A 187 6.04 -15.54 7.01
N HIS A 188 5.71 -15.88 8.25
CA HIS A 188 5.21 -17.20 8.64
C HIS A 188 3.92 -17.57 7.91
N ARG A 189 3.03 -16.60 7.67
CA ARG A 189 1.78 -16.85 6.95
C ARG A 189 2.01 -17.07 5.46
N LEU A 190 2.94 -16.35 4.84
CA LEU A 190 3.31 -16.55 3.44
C LEU A 190 3.99 -17.90 3.21
N ASP A 191 4.83 -18.36 4.15
CA ASP A 191 5.51 -19.66 4.09
C ASP A 191 4.53 -20.86 4.06
N GLN A 192 3.32 -20.68 4.59
CA GLN A 192 2.29 -21.71 4.58
C GLN A 192 1.62 -21.90 3.21
N LEU A 193 1.62 -20.89 2.34
CA LEU A 193 0.78 -20.84 1.13
C LEU A 193 0.98 -22.05 0.21
N ALA A 194 2.23 -22.52 0.06
CA ALA A 194 2.54 -23.69 -0.76
C ALA A 194 1.84 -24.98 -0.28
N GLY A 195 1.51 -25.07 1.01
CA GLY A 195 0.82 -26.21 1.62
C GLY A 195 -0.69 -26.04 1.76
N VAL A 196 -1.26 -24.87 1.45
CA VAL A 196 -2.70 -24.62 1.60
C VAL A 196 -3.49 -25.30 0.48
N ALA A 197 -4.40 -26.19 0.86
CA ALA A 197 -5.30 -26.84 -0.08
C ALA A 197 -6.16 -25.81 -0.83
N GLY A 198 -6.15 -25.86 -2.15
CA GLY A 198 -6.90 -24.92 -3.00
C GLY A 198 -6.19 -23.59 -3.30
N TRP A 199 -4.98 -23.34 -2.76
CA TRP A 199 -4.23 -22.11 -3.03
C TRP A 199 -3.96 -21.89 -4.53
N GLY A 200 -3.38 -22.88 -5.22
CA GLY A 200 -3.08 -22.79 -6.65
C GLY A 200 -4.31 -22.46 -7.51
N PRO A 201 -5.41 -23.24 -7.39
CA PRO A 201 -6.67 -22.91 -8.08
C PRO A 201 -7.23 -21.52 -7.74
N ALA A 202 -7.12 -21.06 -6.49
CA ALA A 202 -7.61 -19.75 -6.08
C ALA A 202 -6.82 -18.60 -6.75
N VAL A 203 -5.48 -18.67 -6.76
CA VAL A 203 -4.65 -17.66 -7.44
C VAL A 203 -4.85 -17.72 -8.96
N ALA A 204 -5.10 -18.90 -9.53
CA ALA A 204 -5.38 -19.02 -10.96
C ALA A 204 -6.78 -18.48 -11.36
N ALA A 205 -7.71 -18.29 -10.41
CA ALA A 205 -9.13 -18.10 -10.68
C ALA A 205 -9.50 -16.76 -11.36
N LEU A 206 -8.72 -15.70 -11.15
CA LEU A 206 -8.96 -14.40 -11.75
C LEU A 206 -8.94 -14.50 -13.28
N ALA A 207 -9.83 -13.77 -13.94
CA ALA A 207 -9.83 -13.66 -15.40
C ALA A 207 -8.58 -12.88 -15.88
N PRO A 208 -7.79 -13.44 -16.82
CA PRO A 208 -6.62 -12.74 -17.37
C PRO A 208 -7.04 -11.52 -18.19
N ALA A 209 -6.09 -10.61 -18.40
CA ALA A 209 -6.22 -9.51 -19.35
C ALA A 209 -5.65 -9.89 -20.73
N ALA A 210 -6.36 -9.55 -21.80
CA ALA A 210 -5.95 -9.79 -23.18
C ALA A 210 -4.92 -8.75 -23.68
N ASP A 211 -4.94 -7.54 -23.12
CA ASP A 211 -4.05 -6.44 -23.47
C ASP A 211 -3.78 -5.53 -22.26
N ALA A 212 -2.95 -4.50 -22.48
CA ALA A 212 -2.54 -3.58 -21.43
C ALA A 212 -3.72 -2.78 -20.84
N GLU A 213 -4.62 -2.24 -21.66
CA GLU A 213 -5.75 -1.44 -21.16
C GLU A 213 -6.71 -2.29 -20.35
N GLN A 214 -6.96 -3.53 -20.78
CA GLN A 214 -7.71 -4.49 -19.97
C GLN A 214 -6.98 -4.81 -18.66
N ALA A 215 -5.64 -4.92 -18.67
CA ALA A 215 -4.88 -5.15 -17.45
C ALA A 215 -5.03 -4.00 -16.45
N ARG A 216 -4.98 -2.76 -16.94
CA ARG A 216 -5.24 -1.55 -16.13
C ARG A 216 -6.65 -1.53 -15.56
N ALA A 217 -7.66 -1.86 -16.38
CA ALA A 217 -9.05 -1.93 -15.93
C ALA A 217 -9.26 -3.00 -14.85
N ARG A 218 -8.72 -4.21 -15.05
CA ARG A 218 -8.77 -5.29 -14.05
C ARG A 218 -8.05 -4.94 -12.76
N LEU A 219 -6.94 -4.21 -12.85
CA LEU A 219 -6.21 -3.77 -11.66
C LEU A 219 -7.01 -2.73 -10.85
N ALA A 220 -7.73 -1.83 -11.54
CA ALA A 220 -8.69 -0.94 -10.90
C ALA A 220 -9.82 -1.72 -10.20
N GLU A 221 -10.38 -2.74 -10.87
CA GLU A 221 -11.40 -3.62 -10.27
C GLU A 221 -10.87 -4.38 -9.03
N LEU A 222 -9.59 -4.77 -9.01
CA LEU A 222 -8.96 -5.38 -7.82
C LEU A 222 -8.89 -4.39 -6.64
N ALA A 223 -8.47 -3.14 -6.90
CA ALA A 223 -8.44 -2.10 -5.88
C ALA A 223 -9.85 -1.78 -5.36
N ASP A 224 -10.85 -1.70 -6.25
CA ASP A 224 -12.26 -1.48 -5.90
C ASP A 224 -12.77 -2.63 -5.01
N ALA A 225 -12.63 -3.88 -5.47
CA ALA A 225 -13.11 -5.04 -4.76
C ALA A 225 -12.45 -5.22 -3.39
N ALA A 226 -11.14 -4.99 -3.27
CA ALA A 226 -10.43 -5.09 -2.00
C ALA A 226 -10.85 -4.00 -1.01
N THR A 227 -11.05 -2.77 -1.49
CA THR A 227 -11.51 -1.63 -0.67
C THR A 227 -12.91 -1.91 -0.12
N LEU A 228 -13.85 -2.33 -0.97
CA LEU A 228 -15.21 -2.65 -0.54
C LEU A 228 -15.26 -3.88 0.38
N ARG A 229 -14.42 -4.89 0.12
CA ARG A 229 -14.31 -6.09 0.96
C ARG A 229 -13.84 -5.76 2.38
N TYR A 230 -13.09 -4.69 2.57
CA TYR A 230 -12.63 -4.22 3.88
C TYR A 230 -13.79 -4.02 4.86
N LEU A 231 -14.95 -3.51 4.40
CA LEU A 231 -16.15 -3.26 5.22
C LEU A 231 -16.59 -4.48 6.04
N THR A 232 -16.46 -5.67 5.47
CA THR A 232 -16.96 -6.90 6.09
C THR A 232 -15.84 -7.74 6.70
N HIS A 233 -14.58 -7.53 6.30
CA HIS A 233 -13.46 -8.40 6.69
C HIS A 233 -12.44 -7.74 7.62
N ALA A 234 -12.36 -6.40 7.67
CA ALA A 234 -11.33 -5.69 8.42
C ALA A 234 -11.23 -6.10 9.89
N HIS A 235 -12.34 -6.51 10.51
CA HIS A 235 -12.38 -6.93 11.91
C HIS A 235 -11.45 -8.10 12.25
N GLY A 236 -11.00 -8.89 11.25
CA GLY A 236 -10.04 -9.98 11.48
C GLY A 236 -8.63 -9.46 11.76
N ASN A 237 -8.19 -8.44 11.02
CA ASN A 237 -6.93 -7.73 11.25
C ASN A 237 -6.96 -6.40 10.50
N PRO A 238 -7.40 -5.30 11.13
CA PRO A 238 -7.74 -4.07 10.42
C PRO A 238 -6.51 -3.40 9.80
N VAL A 239 -5.37 -3.43 10.48
CA VAL A 239 -4.09 -2.90 9.99
C VAL A 239 -3.63 -3.68 8.76
N MET A 240 -3.52 -5.01 8.85
CA MET A 240 -2.94 -5.79 7.76
C MET A 240 -3.86 -5.88 6.54
N LEU A 241 -5.18 -5.82 6.72
CA LEU A 241 -6.12 -5.93 5.61
C LEU A 241 -6.18 -4.66 4.73
N VAL A 242 -5.68 -3.50 5.18
CA VAL A 242 -5.55 -2.34 4.28
C VAL A 242 -4.62 -2.64 3.10
N HIS A 243 -3.63 -3.52 3.29
CA HIS A 243 -2.63 -3.89 2.30
C HIS A 243 -3.22 -4.62 1.09
N ALA A 244 -4.37 -5.28 1.26
CA ALA A 244 -5.08 -5.93 0.16
C ALA A 244 -5.61 -4.91 -0.87
N ALA A 245 -5.85 -3.66 -0.45
CA ALA A 245 -6.32 -2.57 -1.33
C ALA A 245 -5.21 -1.59 -1.70
N THR A 246 -4.32 -1.24 -0.77
CA THR A 246 -3.25 -0.26 -1.04
C THR A 246 -2.20 -0.78 -2.01
N ALA A 247 -1.90 -2.10 -2.00
CA ALA A 247 -0.96 -2.70 -2.96
C ALA A 247 -1.44 -2.63 -4.42
N PRO A 248 -2.65 -3.10 -4.80
CA PRO A 248 -3.14 -2.95 -6.17
C PRO A 248 -3.27 -1.48 -6.59
N THR A 249 -3.66 -0.57 -5.69
CA THR A 249 -3.68 0.88 -5.97
C THR A 249 -2.29 1.44 -6.26
N ALA A 250 -1.27 1.04 -5.49
CA ALA A 250 0.11 1.45 -5.74
C ALA A 250 0.63 0.95 -7.10
N VAL A 251 0.30 -0.30 -7.48
CA VAL A 251 0.62 -0.84 -8.81
C VAL A 251 -0.11 -0.05 -9.89
N LEU A 252 -1.39 0.29 -9.70
CA LEU A 252 -2.20 1.05 -10.66
C LEU A 252 -1.61 2.43 -10.92
N ARG A 253 -1.20 3.14 -9.86
CA ARG A 253 -0.54 4.45 -9.93
C ARG A 253 0.85 4.38 -10.59
N THR A 254 1.50 3.23 -10.58
CA THR A 254 2.81 3.03 -11.21
C THR A 254 2.71 2.79 -12.73
N LEU A 255 1.60 2.24 -13.23
CA LEU A 255 1.46 1.86 -14.65
C LEU A 255 1.84 2.97 -15.66
N PRO A 256 1.49 4.26 -15.47
CA PRO A 256 1.86 5.31 -16.42
C PRO A 256 3.38 5.56 -16.55
N ALA A 257 4.18 5.13 -15.57
CA ALA A 257 5.64 5.20 -15.62
C ALA A 257 6.28 3.98 -16.32
N LEU A 258 5.50 2.93 -16.57
CA LEU A 258 5.98 1.66 -17.12
C LEU A 258 5.57 1.50 -18.59
N PRO A 259 6.42 0.85 -19.41
CA PRO A 259 6.00 0.37 -20.73
C PRO A 259 4.77 -0.54 -20.62
N SER A 260 3.81 -0.39 -21.56
CA SER A 260 2.54 -1.14 -21.57
C SER A 260 2.71 -2.67 -21.56
N ARG A 261 3.82 -3.18 -22.09
CA ARG A 261 4.17 -4.62 -22.05
C ARG A 261 4.33 -5.18 -20.63
N LEU A 262 4.54 -4.32 -19.62
CA LEU A 262 4.66 -4.72 -18.22
C LEU A 262 3.34 -4.67 -17.46
N TRP A 263 2.26 -4.15 -18.05
CA TRP A 263 0.99 -3.96 -17.32
C TRP A 263 0.30 -5.29 -17.00
N GLY A 264 0.38 -6.29 -17.89
CA GLY A 264 -0.14 -7.64 -17.64
C GLY A 264 0.52 -8.31 -16.43
N VAL A 265 1.85 -8.39 -16.41
CA VAL A 265 2.57 -8.98 -15.26
C VAL A 265 2.38 -8.18 -13.97
N SER A 266 2.12 -6.88 -14.07
CA SER A 266 1.80 -6.03 -12.92
C SER A 266 0.43 -6.36 -12.32
N LEU A 267 -0.59 -6.62 -13.17
CA LEU A 267 -1.88 -7.14 -12.74
C LEU A 267 -1.73 -8.47 -12.02
N ASP A 268 -1.01 -9.42 -12.62
CA ASP A 268 -0.84 -10.78 -12.08
C ASP A 268 -0.21 -10.72 -10.68
N ALA A 269 0.81 -9.88 -10.51
CA ALA A 269 1.48 -9.69 -9.24
C ALA A 269 0.59 -8.98 -8.20
N ALA A 270 -0.15 -7.94 -8.60
CA ALA A 270 -1.07 -7.26 -7.69
C ALA A 270 -2.17 -8.20 -7.19
N TRP A 271 -2.70 -9.07 -8.06
CA TRP A 271 -3.63 -10.11 -7.69
C TRP A 271 -3.01 -11.10 -6.71
N ALA A 272 -1.81 -11.62 -7.00
CA ALA A 272 -1.12 -12.54 -6.10
C ALA A 272 -0.86 -11.93 -4.71
N ALA A 273 -0.48 -10.64 -4.64
CA ALA A 273 -0.35 -9.90 -3.39
C ALA A 273 -1.68 -9.80 -2.62
N GLY A 274 -2.75 -9.36 -3.30
CA GLY A 274 -4.07 -9.24 -2.69
C GLY A 274 -4.59 -10.58 -2.16
N ALA A 275 -4.44 -11.65 -2.94
CA ALA A 275 -4.80 -13.00 -2.53
C ALA A 275 -3.95 -13.48 -1.35
N ALA A 276 -2.64 -13.23 -1.35
CA ALA A 276 -1.76 -13.63 -0.26
C ALA A 276 -2.08 -12.92 1.07
N VAL A 277 -2.34 -11.60 1.03
CA VAL A 277 -2.77 -10.84 2.22
C VAL A 277 -4.14 -11.32 2.70
N THR A 278 -5.06 -11.62 1.78
CA THR A 278 -6.39 -12.14 2.11
C THR A 278 -6.30 -13.52 2.76
N ALA A 279 -5.52 -14.44 2.20
CA ALA A 279 -5.26 -15.75 2.78
C ALA A 279 -4.60 -15.65 4.16
N ALA A 280 -3.67 -14.71 4.31
CA ALA A 280 -2.95 -14.49 5.53
C ALA A 280 -3.85 -13.93 6.64
N TYR A 281 -4.71 -12.94 6.37
CA TYR A 281 -5.32 -12.12 7.44
C TYR A 281 -6.84 -12.08 7.47
N ALA A 282 -7.53 -12.63 6.47
CA ALA A 282 -8.99 -12.61 6.48
C ALA A 282 -9.52 -13.35 7.72
N PRO A 283 -10.64 -12.86 8.31
CA PRO A 283 -11.37 -13.59 9.33
C PRO A 283 -11.99 -14.87 8.74
N ALA A 284 -12.40 -15.80 9.61
CA ALA A 284 -13.05 -17.03 9.16
C ALA A 284 -14.38 -16.77 8.43
N GLU A 285 -15.14 -15.77 8.90
CA GLU A 285 -16.43 -15.38 8.35
C GLU A 285 -16.49 -13.87 8.20
N PRO A 286 -17.17 -13.33 7.17
CA PRO A 286 -17.49 -11.91 7.10
C PRO A 286 -18.49 -11.54 8.20
N VAL A 287 -18.39 -10.31 8.70
CA VAL A 287 -19.48 -9.71 9.49
C VAL A 287 -20.31 -8.79 8.61
N ALA A 288 -21.59 -8.64 8.95
CA ALA A 288 -22.44 -7.63 8.32
C ALA A 288 -21.78 -6.25 8.47
N ALA A 289 -21.80 -5.45 7.41
CA ALA A 289 -21.38 -4.05 7.47
C ALA A 289 -22.44 -3.24 8.23
N THR A 290 -22.53 -3.45 9.56
CA THR A 290 -23.30 -2.57 10.44
C THR A 290 -22.47 -1.32 10.68
N TYR A 291 -22.49 -0.39 9.73
CA TYR A 291 -22.05 0.99 9.96
C TYR A 291 -23.27 1.79 10.39
N ALA A 292 -23.36 2.07 11.69
CA ALA A 292 -24.08 3.27 12.10
C ALA A 292 -23.19 4.45 11.70
N PRO A 293 -23.70 5.49 11.03
CA PRO A 293 -22.95 6.73 10.87
C PRO A 293 -22.51 7.19 12.27
N ALA A 294 -21.25 7.61 12.40
CA ALA A 294 -20.65 8.01 13.68
C ALA A 294 -21.59 8.99 14.39
N GLU A 295 -21.96 8.71 15.65
CA GLU A 295 -22.69 9.70 16.44
C GLU A 295 -21.81 10.94 16.59
N PRO A 296 -22.34 12.15 16.33
CA PRO A 296 -21.56 13.36 16.47
C PRO A 296 -21.14 13.52 17.93
N VAL A 297 -19.85 13.73 18.14
CA VAL A 297 -19.30 14.17 19.43
C VAL A 297 -19.91 15.54 19.70
N ALA A 298 -20.94 15.59 20.53
CA ALA A 298 -21.69 16.81 20.78
C ALA A 298 -20.80 17.87 21.44
N ALA A 299 -20.31 18.82 20.65
CA ALA A 299 -19.85 20.09 21.17
C ALA A 299 -21.07 20.83 21.74
N THR A 300 -21.06 21.03 23.05
CA THR A 300 -22.05 21.78 23.81
C THR A 300 -22.18 23.22 23.28
N TYR A 301 -23.22 23.53 22.51
CA TYR A 301 -23.92 24.83 22.46
C TYR A 301 -25.31 24.63 21.81
N ALA A 302 -26.37 25.14 22.46
CA ALA A 302 -27.78 24.93 22.10
C ALA A 302 -28.36 26.10 21.25
N PRO A 303 -29.64 26.06 20.82
CA PRO A 303 -30.22 25.18 19.81
C PRO A 303 -30.93 25.97 18.68
N ALA A 304 -31.03 25.40 17.48
CA ALA A 304 -32.03 25.80 16.47
C ALA A 304 -32.63 24.55 15.82
N GLU A 305 -33.90 24.67 15.43
CA GLU A 305 -34.89 23.59 15.21
C GLU A 305 -34.53 22.51 14.17
N PRO A 306 -35.10 21.28 14.30
CA PRO A 306 -34.71 20.13 13.50
C PRO A 306 -35.35 20.16 12.11
N VAL A 307 -34.52 20.08 11.07
CA VAL A 307 -34.97 19.76 9.70
C VAL A 307 -34.79 18.26 9.46
N ALA A 308 -35.81 17.65 8.89
CA ALA A 308 -35.93 16.21 8.71
C ALA A 308 -34.84 15.59 7.79
N GLY A 309 -34.17 14.56 8.32
CA GLY A 309 -34.00 13.27 7.62
C GLY A 309 -32.66 13.03 6.90
N ALA A 310 -31.67 12.57 7.67
CA ALA A 310 -30.30 12.15 7.31
C ALA A 310 -29.36 13.31 6.91
N GLU A 311 -28.40 13.61 7.80
CA GLU A 311 -27.20 14.36 7.40
C GLU A 311 -26.47 13.57 6.30
N PRO A 312 -25.87 14.25 5.30
CA PRO A 312 -25.18 13.57 4.21
C PRO A 312 -24.07 12.67 4.77
N ALA A 313 -23.84 11.52 4.14
CA ALA A 313 -22.64 10.72 4.39
C ALA A 313 -21.40 11.62 4.26
N ALA A 314 -20.42 11.43 5.15
CA ALA A 314 -19.21 12.25 5.17
C ALA A 314 -18.59 12.34 3.77
N GLY A 315 -18.35 13.56 3.31
CA GLY A 315 -17.79 13.82 1.98
C GLY A 315 -16.33 13.32 1.88
N PRO A 316 -15.78 13.18 0.66
CA PRO A 316 -14.38 12.76 0.46
C PRO A 316 -13.37 13.59 1.26
N GLU A 317 -13.54 14.92 1.31
CA GLU A 317 -12.67 15.84 2.05
C GLU A 317 -12.74 15.58 3.56
N GLU A 318 -13.94 15.41 4.11
CA GLU A 318 -14.16 15.14 5.54
C GLU A 318 -13.57 13.78 5.97
N VAL A 319 -13.65 12.77 5.10
CA VAL A 319 -13.07 11.44 5.33
C VAL A 319 -11.54 11.50 5.35
N PHE A 320 -10.93 12.29 4.47
CA PHE A 320 -9.47 12.45 4.51
C PHE A 320 -9.03 13.32 5.70
N GLU A 321 -9.79 14.36 6.05
CA GLU A 321 -9.55 15.14 7.28
C GLU A 321 -9.61 14.24 8.53
N LEU A 322 -10.59 13.34 8.60
CA LEU A 322 -10.68 12.34 9.65
C LEU A 322 -9.41 11.50 9.73
N ALA A 323 -8.90 11.02 8.59
CA ALA A 323 -7.68 10.21 8.55
C ALA A 323 -6.45 10.99 9.03
N VAL A 324 -6.31 12.26 8.62
CA VAL A 324 -5.22 13.13 9.08
C VAL A 324 -5.30 13.39 10.59
N ARG A 325 -6.50 13.67 11.12
CA ARG A 325 -6.73 13.85 12.57
C ARG A 325 -6.50 12.56 13.36
N HIS A 326 -6.81 11.41 12.78
CA HIS A 326 -6.55 10.09 13.36
C HIS A 326 -5.04 9.79 13.46
N GLY A 327 -4.26 10.31 12.51
CA GLY A 327 -2.79 10.28 12.55
C GLY A 327 -2.16 8.93 12.22
N ASP A 328 -2.88 7.81 12.32
CA ASP A 328 -2.33 6.50 11.93
C ASP A 328 -2.02 6.44 10.43
N GLU A 329 -0.79 6.07 10.11
CA GLU A 329 -0.28 5.94 8.75
C GLU A 329 -1.11 5.00 7.85
N HIS A 330 -1.68 3.92 8.38
CA HIS A 330 -2.48 2.96 7.63
C HIS A 330 -3.83 3.56 7.28
N VAL A 331 -4.45 4.26 8.23
CA VAL A 331 -5.71 4.98 8.00
C VAL A 331 -5.52 6.06 6.94
N ILE A 332 -4.44 6.84 6.99
CA ILE A 332 -4.13 7.88 5.97
C ILE A 332 -4.00 7.27 4.57
N LYS A 333 -3.16 6.23 4.40
CA LYS A 333 -2.95 5.56 3.10
C LYS A 333 -4.22 4.86 2.60
N PHE A 334 -5.01 4.28 3.50
CA PHE A 334 -6.23 3.59 3.12
C PHE A 334 -7.34 4.57 2.75
N ALA A 335 -7.47 5.70 3.46
CA ALA A 335 -8.37 6.79 3.08
C ALA A 335 -8.02 7.32 1.68
N ASP A 336 -6.74 7.54 1.41
CA ASP A 336 -6.26 7.92 0.09
C ASP A 336 -6.66 6.92 -1.02
N THR A 337 -6.51 5.62 -0.74
CA THR A 337 -6.96 4.55 -1.65
C THR A 337 -8.48 4.55 -1.84
N ALA A 338 -9.24 4.70 -0.76
CA ALA A 338 -10.69 4.74 -0.78
C ALA A 338 -11.24 5.94 -1.58
N LEU A 339 -10.57 7.09 -1.49
CA LEU A 339 -10.91 8.27 -2.28
C LEU A 339 -10.71 8.04 -3.79
N ASP A 340 -9.63 7.35 -4.19
CA ASP A 340 -9.42 6.97 -5.61
C ASP A 340 -10.51 6.03 -6.12
N VAL A 341 -10.94 5.07 -5.28
CA VAL A 341 -12.06 4.16 -5.60
C VAL A 341 -13.35 4.96 -5.74
N HIS A 342 -13.71 5.76 -4.74
CA HIS A 342 -14.91 6.59 -4.76
C HIS A 342 -14.93 7.53 -5.98
N HIS A 343 -13.84 8.22 -6.29
CA HIS A 343 -13.77 9.09 -7.47
C HIS A 343 -14.01 8.34 -8.79
N ARG A 344 -13.55 7.09 -8.88
CA ARG A 344 -13.70 6.27 -10.08
C ARG A 344 -15.10 5.66 -10.20
N THR A 345 -15.68 5.20 -9.10
CA THR A 345 -16.93 4.39 -9.10
C THR A 345 -18.17 5.17 -8.68
N GLY A 346 -18.01 6.25 -7.91
CA GLY A 346 -19.09 6.94 -7.22
C GLY A 346 -19.69 6.16 -6.06
N ASP A 347 -19.04 5.07 -5.61
CA ASP A 347 -19.56 4.18 -4.56
C ASP A 347 -19.27 4.73 -3.15
N PRO A 348 -20.30 5.13 -2.37
CA PRO A 348 -20.11 5.65 -1.02
C PRO A 348 -19.53 4.61 -0.05
N ASP A 349 -19.63 3.32 -0.34
CA ASP A 349 -19.08 2.26 0.51
C ASP A 349 -17.55 2.30 0.56
N ALA A 350 -16.89 2.89 -0.45
CA ALA A 350 -15.46 3.13 -0.41
C ALA A 350 -15.10 4.13 0.70
N LEU A 351 -15.84 5.23 0.83
CA LEU A 351 -15.66 6.20 1.91
C LEU A 351 -15.99 5.59 3.28
N ALA A 352 -17.06 4.78 3.35
CA ALA A 352 -17.40 4.05 4.56
C ALA A 352 -16.28 3.07 4.99
N ALA A 353 -15.55 2.48 4.04
CA ALA A 353 -14.40 1.63 4.35
C ALA A 353 -13.27 2.43 5.02
N ALA A 354 -13.01 3.67 4.61
CA ALA A 354 -12.02 4.52 5.26
C ALA A 354 -12.43 4.89 6.70
N VAL A 355 -13.72 5.23 6.90
CA VAL A 355 -14.28 5.44 8.24
C VAL A 355 -14.19 4.18 9.10
N ARG A 356 -14.36 2.99 8.49
CA ARG A 356 -14.12 1.70 9.18
C ARG A 356 -12.70 1.56 9.67
N ALA A 357 -11.72 1.90 8.85
CA ALA A 357 -10.32 1.81 9.24
C ALA A 357 -10.04 2.69 10.46
N ALA A 358 -10.51 3.95 10.45
CA ALA A 358 -10.40 4.89 11.57
C ALA A 358 -11.18 4.46 12.84
N THR A 359 -12.09 3.49 12.73
CA THR A 359 -12.84 2.95 13.88
C THR A 359 -12.15 1.73 14.49
N LEU A 360 -11.42 0.97 13.69
CA LEU A 360 -10.86 -0.33 14.08
C LEU A 360 -9.36 -0.28 14.39
N ILE A 361 -8.66 0.74 13.91
CA ILE A 361 -7.24 0.95 14.13
C ILE A 361 -7.08 2.00 15.24
N ASP A 362 -6.15 1.79 16.16
CA ASP A 362 -5.87 2.75 17.22
C ASP A 362 -5.25 4.03 16.63
N PRO A 363 -5.60 5.22 17.12
CA PRO A 363 -5.03 6.47 16.64
C PRO A 363 -3.55 6.60 16.98
N PHE A 364 -2.84 7.38 16.17
CA PHE A 364 -1.47 7.78 16.48
C PHE A 364 -1.51 9.02 17.38
N ASP A 365 -1.20 8.85 18.66
CA ASP A 365 -1.05 9.95 19.59
C ASP A 365 0.27 10.71 19.31
N SER A 366 0.17 11.85 18.61
CA SER A 366 1.29 12.74 18.29
C SER A 366 1.82 13.52 19.48
#